data_AF-F9EJM6-F1
#
_entry.id   AF-F9EJM6-F1
#
_cell.length_a   1.000
_cell.length_b   1.000
_cell.length_c   1.000
_cell.angle_alpha   90.00
_cell.angle_beta   90.00
_cell.angle_gamma   90.00
#
_symmetry.space_group_name_H-M   'P 1'
#
loop_
_entity.id
_entity.type
_entity.pdbx_description
1 polymer ?
#
loop_
_entity_poly.entity_id
_entity_poly.type
_entity_poly.pdbx_seq_one_letter_code
_entity_poly.pdbx_strand_id
1 'polypeptide(L)'
;MLGKKIYDPKHLESDILETEGFNFFDYETTFDEIKKTEQVMKKIEVTEGILKDFNDYEIKGYEIHQGVTNILTPIICKDNVFATYIHGIFDNSKFTNDFLNMIRKKKICLNKKKFYLLINLKKENMIN
;
A
#
# COMPACT_ATOMS: atom_id res chain seq x y z
N MET A 1 5.81 7.55 5.90
CA MET A 1 6.95 7.89 5.02
C MET A 1 6.75 7.50 3.54
N LEU A 2 5.55 7.09 3.08
CA LEU A 2 5.37 6.73 1.64
C LEU A 2 5.12 7.97 0.74
N GLY A 3 4.81 9.12 1.33
CA GLY A 3 4.66 10.41 0.64
C GLY A 3 5.98 11.11 0.32
N LYS A 4 5.89 12.38 -0.07
CA LYS A 4 7.01 13.27 -0.41
C LYS A 4 7.82 13.70 0.81
N LYS A 5 7.16 14.25 1.84
CA LYS A 5 7.79 14.81 3.03
C LYS A 5 6.98 14.56 4.29
N ILE A 6 7.68 14.63 5.42
CA ILE A 6 7.08 14.69 6.76
C ILE A 6 7.61 15.94 7.46
N TYR A 7 6.69 16.74 8.01
CA TYR A 7 7.03 17.94 8.78
C TYR A 7 6.74 17.73 10.27
N ASP A 8 7.68 18.15 11.12
CA ASP A 8 7.58 18.21 12.57
C ASP A 8 7.86 19.65 13.07
N PRO A 9 7.01 20.63 12.73
CA PRO A 9 7.27 22.04 13.05
C PRO A 9 7.26 22.36 14.55
N LYS A 10 6.74 21.43 15.37
CA LYS A 10 6.59 21.57 16.82
C LYS A 10 7.54 20.66 17.61
N HIS A 11 8.43 19.93 16.94
CA HIS A 11 9.38 19.01 17.56
C HIS A 11 8.70 17.95 18.46
N LEU A 12 7.59 17.38 17.98
CA LEU A 12 6.81 16.38 18.73
C LEU A 12 7.48 15.01 18.74
N GLU A 13 8.17 14.66 17.66
CA GLU A 13 8.84 13.38 17.47
C GLU A 13 10.36 13.53 17.37
N SER A 14 10.88 14.68 16.91
CA SER A 14 12.32 14.90 16.72
C SER A 14 12.78 16.36 16.74
N ASP A 15 14.10 16.57 16.83
CA ASP A 15 14.73 17.90 16.76
C ASP A 15 14.83 18.47 15.34
N ILE A 16 14.48 17.70 14.30
CA ILE A 16 14.48 18.18 12.91
C ILE A 16 13.07 18.62 12.49
N LEU A 17 12.99 19.71 11.72
CA LEU A 17 11.71 20.28 11.29
C LEU A 17 11.03 19.50 10.18
N GLU A 18 11.80 18.79 9.36
CA GLU A 18 11.28 18.00 8.25
C GLU A 18 12.24 16.89 7.84
N THR A 19 11.69 15.88 7.17
CA THR A 19 12.47 14.81 6.53
C THR A 19 11.82 14.37 5.23
N GLU A 20 12.65 13.93 4.29
CA GLU A 20 12.19 13.38 3.00
C GLU A 20 11.52 12.02 3.22
N GLY A 21 10.44 11.80 2.49
CA GLY A 21 9.78 10.50 2.37
C GLY A 21 10.31 9.69 1.19
N PHE A 22 9.73 8.52 0.97
CA PHE A 22 10.11 7.64 -0.14
C PHE A 22 9.55 8.09 -1.49
N ASN A 23 8.69 9.10 -1.53
CA ASN A 23 8.12 9.67 -2.75
C ASN A 23 7.40 8.64 -3.64
N PHE A 24 6.70 7.67 -3.03
CA PHE A 24 5.82 6.73 -3.75
C PHE A 24 4.49 7.37 -4.14
N PHE A 25 4.02 8.32 -3.32
CA PHE A 25 2.76 9.02 -3.51
C PHE A 25 2.95 10.53 -3.36
N ASP A 26 2.11 11.29 -4.06
CA ASP A 26 2.07 12.75 -3.98
C ASP A 26 1.20 13.21 -2.80
N TYR A 27 1.73 13.02 -1.60
CA TYR A 27 1.18 13.60 -0.38
C TYR A 27 2.29 13.99 0.58
N GLU A 28 1.97 14.90 1.48
CA GLU A 28 2.84 15.30 2.59
C GLU A 28 2.11 15.09 3.91
N THR A 29 2.88 14.83 4.97
CA THR A 29 2.33 14.59 6.31
C THR A 29 2.90 15.63 7.28
N THR A 30 2.06 16.24 8.10
CA THR A 30 2.51 17.10 9.20
C THR A 30 2.11 16.48 10.53
N PHE A 31 3.03 16.41 11.48
CA PHE A 31 2.69 15.99 12.84
C PHE A 31 1.84 17.04 13.53
N ASP A 32 0.76 16.57 14.15
CA ASP A 32 -0.14 17.35 14.97
C ASP A 32 -0.01 16.95 16.45
N GLU A 33 -0.31 17.91 17.34
CA GLU A 33 -0.20 17.70 18.79
C GLU A 33 -1.22 16.68 19.29
N ILE A 34 -2.35 16.56 18.59
CA ILE A 34 -3.45 15.68 18.97
C ILE A 34 -3.27 14.33 18.29
N LYS A 35 -3.15 13.30 19.12
CA LYS A 35 -3.16 11.91 18.65
C LYS A 35 -4.58 11.50 18.28
N LYS A 36 -4.78 11.11 17.03
CA LYS A 36 -6.00 10.42 16.60
C LYS A 36 -5.98 9.00 17.13
N THR A 37 -7.04 8.61 17.84
CA THR A 37 -7.26 7.23 18.30
C THR A 37 -8.73 6.86 18.07
N GLU A 38 -9.01 6.06 17.05
CA GLU A 38 -10.40 5.81 16.63
C GLU A 38 -10.54 4.38 16.07
N GLN A 39 -11.64 3.70 16.41
CA GLN A 39 -12.06 2.48 15.72
C GLN A 39 -12.77 2.86 14.42
N VAL A 40 -12.36 2.28 13.30
CA VAL A 40 -12.86 2.67 11.99
C VAL A 40 -13.36 1.47 11.18
N MET A 41 -14.37 1.74 10.37
CA MET A 41 -14.88 0.85 9.35
C MET A 41 -14.93 1.63 8.04
N LYS A 42 -14.15 1.21 7.05
CA LYS A 42 -13.97 1.93 5.79
C LYS A 42 -14.09 0.96 4.63
N LYS A 43 -14.58 1.45 3.49
CA LYS A 43 -14.58 0.70 2.24
C LYS A 43 -13.30 0.97 1.47
N ILE A 44 -12.82 -0.06 0.77
CA ILE A 44 -11.75 0.11 -0.22
C ILE A 44 -12.35 0.75 -1.47
N GLU A 45 -11.77 1.89 -1.85
CA GLU A 45 -12.16 2.67 -3.03
C GLU A 45 -10.88 3.15 -3.72
N VAL A 46 -10.33 2.32 -4.61
CA VAL A 46 -9.10 2.60 -5.36
C VAL A 46 -9.32 2.37 -6.85
N THR A 47 -8.68 3.21 -7.67
CA THR A 47 -8.81 3.16 -9.14
C THR A 47 -7.71 2.35 -9.81
N GLU A 48 -6.58 2.12 -9.12
CA GLU A 48 -5.40 1.46 -9.67
C GLU A 48 -4.65 0.61 -8.62
N GLY A 49 -3.55 -0.01 -9.06
CA GLY A 49 -2.64 -0.77 -8.21
C GLY A 49 -3.14 -2.16 -7.81
N ILE A 50 -2.42 -2.76 -6.86
CA ILE A 50 -2.61 -4.15 -6.42
C ILE A 50 -3.97 -4.42 -5.76
N LEU A 51 -4.64 -3.37 -5.28
CA LEU A 51 -5.94 -3.46 -4.63
C LEU A 51 -7.13 -3.09 -5.54
N LYS A 52 -6.92 -2.84 -6.84
CA LYS A 52 -8.00 -2.43 -7.77
C LYS A 52 -9.20 -3.38 -7.84
N ASP A 53 -8.97 -4.67 -7.61
CA ASP A 53 -10.01 -5.72 -7.66
C ASP A 53 -10.66 -5.97 -6.27
N PHE A 54 -10.34 -5.13 -5.28
CA PHE A 54 -10.82 -5.21 -3.89
C PHE A 54 -11.77 -4.07 -3.52
N ASN A 55 -12.30 -3.32 -4.50
CA ASN A 55 -13.31 -2.31 -4.23
C ASN A 55 -14.53 -2.93 -3.53
N ASP A 56 -15.20 -2.13 -2.70
CA ASP A 56 -16.34 -2.50 -1.85
C ASP A 56 -16.04 -3.44 -0.67
N TYR A 57 -14.79 -3.88 -0.50
CA TYR A 57 -14.42 -4.56 0.75
C TYR A 57 -14.55 -3.61 1.92
N GLU A 58 -15.34 -4.02 2.91
CA GLU A 58 -15.40 -3.34 4.19
C GLU A 58 -14.25 -3.83 5.07
N ILE A 59 -13.39 -2.89 5.47
CA ILE A 59 -12.23 -3.10 6.32
C ILE A 59 -12.53 -2.51 7.68
N LYS A 60 -12.42 -3.34 8.72
CA LYS A 60 -12.48 -2.94 10.12
C LYS A 60 -11.06 -2.86 10.67
N GLY A 61 -10.81 -1.85 11.49
CA GLY A 61 -9.51 -1.63 12.11
C GLY A 61 -9.56 -0.41 13.01
N TYR A 62 -8.39 0.14 13.30
CA TYR A 62 -8.27 1.37 14.07
C TYR A 62 -7.21 2.29 13.49
N GLU A 63 -7.34 3.58 13.79
CA GLU A 63 -6.35 4.60 13.49
C GLU A 63 -5.70 5.04 14.81
N ILE A 64 -4.37 4.96 14.89
CA ILE A 64 -3.57 5.53 15.99
C ILE A 64 -2.39 6.27 15.38
N HIS A 65 -2.50 7.58 15.22
CA HIS A 65 -1.46 8.39 14.59
C HIS A 65 -1.56 9.86 14.98
N GLN A 66 -0.45 10.58 14.83
CA GLN A 66 -0.37 12.05 14.99
C GLN A 66 -0.10 12.77 13.67
N GLY A 67 0.19 12.02 12.60
CA GLY A 67 0.45 12.61 11.30
C GLY A 67 -0.85 12.90 10.56
N VAL A 68 -1.06 14.15 10.16
CA VAL A 68 -2.17 14.55 9.28
C VAL A 68 -1.67 14.64 7.85
N THR A 69 -2.35 13.95 6.94
CA THR A 69 -2.00 13.92 5.51
C THR A 69 -3.18 14.42 4.68
N ASN A 70 -2.89 15.13 3.59
CA ASN A 70 -3.88 15.61 2.62
C ASN A 70 -4.39 14.50 1.67
N ILE A 71 -4.85 13.37 2.21
CA ILE A 71 -5.51 12.30 1.43
C ILE A 71 -7.00 12.22 1.79
N LEU A 72 -7.84 12.10 0.76
CA LEU A 72 -9.30 12.02 0.92
C LEU A 72 -9.81 10.58 1.04
N THR A 73 -9.05 9.61 0.52
CA THR A 73 -9.46 8.20 0.51
C THR A 73 -8.85 7.44 1.70
N PRO A 74 -9.55 6.44 2.26
CA PRO A 74 -9.04 5.63 3.36
C PRO A 74 -7.78 4.82 3.00
N ILE A 75 -7.64 4.49 1.72
CA ILE A 75 -6.52 3.75 1.14
C ILE A 75 -6.16 4.44 -0.17
N ILE A 76 -4.86 4.64 -0.41
CA ILE A 76 -4.31 4.97 -1.71
C ILE A 76 -3.49 3.78 -2.21
N CYS A 77 -3.54 3.49 -3.50
CA CYS A 77 -2.85 2.35 -4.07
C CYS A 77 -2.32 2.70 -5.47
N LYS A 78 -1.08 2.27 -5.75
CA LYS A 78 -0.43 2.38 -7.05
C LYS A 78 0.57 1.24 -7.20
N ASP A 79 0.60 0.63 -8.38
CA ASP A 79 1.45 -0.54 -8.66
C ASP A 79 1.31 -1.64 -7.60
N ASN A 80 2.39 -1.98 -6.88
CA ASN A 80 2.38 -2.95 -5.78
C ASN A 80 2.47 -2.29 -4.39
N VAL A 81 2.22 -0.99 -4.31
CA VAL A 81 2.30 -0.20 -3.08
C VAL A 81 0.91 0.31 -2.73
N PHE A 82 0.56 0.26 -1.45
CA PHE A 82 -0.62 0.93 -0.93
C PHE A 82 -0.31 1.53 0.43
N ALA A 83 -0.99 2.62 0.78
CA ALA A 83 -0.86 3.31 2.04
C ALA A 83 -2.24 3.50 2.67
N THR A 84 -2.31 3.37 3.99
CA THR A 84 -3.52 3.58 4.79
C THR A 84 -3.13 3.87 6.24
N TYR A 85 -3.96 4.62 6.95
CA TYR A 85 -3.88 4.78 8.40
C TYR A 85 -4.55 3.65 9.18
N ILE A 86 -5.27 2.75 8.49
CA ILE A 86 -6.02 1.66 9.13
C ILE A 86 -5.05 0.56 9.56
N HIS A 87 -4.78 0.50 10.86
CA HIS A 87 -4.13 -0.63 11.49
C HIS A 87 -5.12 -1.80 11.59
N GLY A 88 -4.61 -3.03 11.51
CA GLY A 88 -5.45 -4.24 11.55
C GLY A 88 -6.15 -4.58 10.24
N ILE A 89 -5.78 -3.96 9.11
CA ILE A 89 -6.35 -4.30 7.79
C ILE A 89 -6.29 -5.81 7.49
N PHE A 90 -5.23 -6.50 7.92
CA PHE A 90 -5.06 -7.95 7.70
C PHE A 90 -5.80 -8.85 8.72
N ASP A 91 -6.43 -8.27 9.74
CA ASP A 91 -7.31 -9.02 10.65
C ASP A 91 -8.69 -9.29 10.00
N ASN A 92 -8.96 -8.67 8.84
CA ASN A 92 -10.14 -8.89 8.03
C ASN A 92 -9.99 -10.18 7.21
N SER A 93 -10.37 -11.32 7.79
CA SER A 93 -10.13 -12.66 7.23
C SER A 93 -10.53 -12.83 5.76
N LYS A 94 -11.70 -12.29 5.36
CA LYS A 94 -12.13 -12.33 3.95
C LYS A 94 -11.16 -11.58 3.04
N PHE A 95 -10.84 -10.32 3.38
CA PHE A 95 -9.87 -9.51 2.64
C PHE A 95 -8.51 -10.20 2.56
N THR A 96 -7.97 -10.64 3.70
CA THR A 96 -6.64 -11.27 3.79
C THR A 96 -6.55 -12.53 2.97
N ASN A 97 -7.55 -13.41 3.03
CA ASN A 97 -7.56 -14.64 2.25
C ASN A 97 -7.59 -14.35 0.75
N ASP A 98 -8.46 -13.44 0.31
CA ASP A 98 -8.60 -13.10 -1.10
C ASP A 98 -7.35 -12.36 -1.64
N PHE A 99 -6.74 -11.50 -0.82
CA PHE A 99 -5.47 -10.82 -1.11
C PHE A 99 -4.32 -11.82 -1.27
N LEU A 100 -4.13 -12.73 -0.30
CA LEU A 100 -3.11 -13.76 -0.37
C LEU A 100 -3.33 -14.68 -1.57
N ASN A 101 -4.57 -15.05 -1.87
CA ASN A 101 -4.91 -15.87 -3.04
C ASN A 101 -4.57 -15.14 -4.35
N MET A 102 -4.85 -13.85 -4.45
CA MET A 102 -4.43 -13.04 -5.60
C MET A 102 -2.90 -13.00 -5.74
N ILE A 103 -2.15 -12.78 -4.66
CA ILE A 103 -0.67 -12.80 -4.70
C ILE A 103 -0.16 -14.18 -5.14
N ARG A 104 -0.69 -15.27 -4.59
CA ARG A 104 -0.33 -16.65 -4.96
C ARG A 104 -0.53 -16.89 -6.46
N LYS A 105 -1.68 -16.49 -7.00
CA LYS A 105 -1.99 -16.60 -8.44
C LYS A 105 -1.01 -15.79 -9.30
N LYS A 106 -0.69 -14.55 -8.90
CA LYS A 106 0.32 -13.73 -9.60
C LYS A 106 1.67 -14.44 -9.63
N LYS A 107 2.19 -14.89 -8.48
CA LYS A 107 3.49 -15.59 -8.38
C LYS A 107 3.55 -16.85 -9.25
N ILE A 108 2.50 -17.67 -9.22
CA ILE A 108 2.42 -18.89 -10.05
C ILE A 108 2.40 -18.53 -11.54
N CYS A 109 1.63 -17.52 -11.95
CA CYS A 109 1.56 -17.07 -13.33
C CYS A 109 2.91 -16.55 -13.85
N LEU A 110 3.61 -15.74 -13.04
CA LEU A 110 4.95 -15.24 -13.33
C LEU A 110 5.95 -16.38 -13.57
N ASN A 111 5.93 -17.42 -12.74
CA ASN A 111 6.80 -18.59 -12.91
C ASN A 111 6.52 -19.35 -14.20
N LYS A 112 5.25 -19.53 -14.57
CA LYS A 112 4.87 -20.17 -15.84
C LYS A 112 5.40 -19.37 -17.03
N LYS A 113 5.21 -18.04 -17.04
CA LYS A 113 5.72 -17.16 -18.12
C LYS A 113 7.24 -17.26 -18.26
N LYS A 114 7.99 -17.24 -17.14
CA LYS A 114 9.45 -17.37 -17.14
C LYS A 114 9.89 -18.72 -17.74
N PHE A 115 9.21 -19.80 -17.39
CA PHE A 115 9.49 -21.13 -17.92
C PHE A 115 9.23 -21.22 -19.44
N TYR A 116 8.11 -20.70 -19.94
CA TYR A 116 7.82 -20.65 -21.37
C TYR A 116 8.86 -19.83 -22.15
N LEU A 117 9.27 -18.66 -21.62
CA LEU A 117 10.30 -17.83 -22.23
C LEU A 117 11.66 -18.56 -22.32
N LEU A 118 12.05 -19.27 -21.25
CA LEU A 118 13.27 -20.09 -21.22
C LEU A 118 13.27 -21.19 -22.28
N ILE A 119 12.11 -21.84 -22.52
CA ILE A 119 11.99 -22.86 -23.57
C ILE A 119 12.18 -22.24 -24.96
N ASN A 120 11.55 -21.09 -25.22
CA ASN A 120 11.64 -20.45 -26.54
C ASN A 120 13.07 -19.96 -26.84
N LEU A 121 13.75 -19.34 -25.88
CA LEU A 121 15.15 -18.93 -26.02
C LEU A 121 16.10 -20.12 -26.28
N LYS A 122 15.84 -21.28 -25.68
CA LYS A 122 16.64 -22.49 -25.97
C LYS A 122 16.39 -23.02 -27.38
N LYS A 123 15.16 -22.97 -27.88
CA LYS A 123 14.84 -23.39 -29.25
C LYS A 123 15.51 -22.51 -30.30
N GLU A 124 15.47 -21.20 -30.14
CA GLU A 124 16.10 -20.25 -31.07
C GLU A 124 17.63 -20.43 -31.15
N ASN A 125 18.30 -20.71 -30.02
CA ASN A 125 19.74 -20.97 -29.98
C ASN A 125 20.15 -22.36 -30.50
N MET A 126 19.21 -23.28 -30.73
CA MET A 126 19.50 -24.59 -31.34
C MET A 126 19.32 -24.60 -32.86
N ILE A 127 18.80 -23.50 -33.43
CA ILE A 127 18.50 -23.36 -34.86
C ILE A 127 19.56 -22.48 -35.57
N ASN A 128 20.51 -21.92 -34.83
CA ASN A 128 21.70 -21.21 -35.33
C ASN A 128 22.96 -22.05 -35.08
#